data_AF-A0A8T4FIQ2-F1
#
_entry.id   AF-A0A8T4FIQ2-F1
#
_cell.length_a   1.000
_cell.length_b   1.000
_cell.length_c   1.000
_cell.angle_alpha   90.00
_cell.angle_beta   90.00
_cell.angle_gamma   90.00
#
_symmetry.space_group_name_H-M   'P 1'
#
loop_
_entity.id
_entity.type
_entity.pdbx_description
1 polymer ?
#
loop_
_entity_poly.entity_id
_entity_poly.type
_entity_poly.pdbx_seq_one_letter_code
_entity_poly.pdbx_strand_id
1 'polypeptide(L)' 'MHKIGLVGGTGPESTLMYYKELNSRIDALTGGAAMPDVAIESVNFRKAWSFVERGEYDKLTDYLAEKVECLKAGGAEI' A
#
# COMPACT_ATOMS: atom_id res chain seq x y z
N MET A 1 11.70 1.61 13.89
CA MET A 1 10.48 2.05 13.19
C MET A 1 9.77 0.81 12.72
N HIS A 2 8.44 0.77 12.79
CA HIS A 2 7.66 -0.34 12.25
C HIS A 2 7.67 -0.27 10.72
N LYS A 3 7.81 -1.42 10.06
CA LYS A 3 7.75 -1.50 8.59
C LYS A 3 6.33 -1.23 8.12
N ILE A 4 6.16 -0.29 7.20
CA ILE A 4 4.86 0.12 6.67
C ILE A 4 4.48 -0.77 5.48
N GLY A 5 3.27 -1.31 5.49
CA GLY A 5 2.64 -1.98 4.36
C GLY A 5 1.66 -1.07 3.63
N LEU A 6 1.89 -0.83 2.34
CA LEU A 6 1.00 -0.04 1.51
C LEU A 6 0.32 -0.92 0.46
N VAL A 7 -0.99 -1.09 0.54
CA VAL A 7 -1.78 -1.62 -0.58
C VAL A 7 -1.98 -0.48 -1.58
N GLY A 8 -1.17 -0.47 -2.64
CA GLY A 8 -1.16 0.54 -3.68
C GLY A 8 -1.81 0.05 -4.96
N GLY A 9 -1.65 0.80 -6.04
CA GLY A 9 -2.09 0.40 -7.38
C GLY A 9 -3.54 0.71 -7.70
N THR A 10 -4.29 1.38 -6.84
CA THR A 10 -5.65 1.90 -7.14
C THR A 10 -5.62 3.19 -8.00
N GLY A 11 -4.58 3.30 -8.84
CA GLY A 11 -4.03 4.55 -9.36
C GLY A 11 -2.52 4.55 -9.13
N PRO A 12 -1.68 4.35 -10.16
CA PRO A 12 -0.23 4.32 -9.97
C PRO A 12 0.31 5.67 -9.48
N GLU A 13 -0.27 6.79 -9.94
CA GLU A 13 0.13 8.13 -9.54
C GLU A 13 -0.15 8.42 -8.06
N SER A 14 -1.29 7.95 -7.53
CA SER A 14 -1.63 8.15 -6.12
C SER A 14 -0.69 7.36 -5.21
N THR A 15 -0.31 6.15 -5.61
CA THR A 15 0.65 5.32 -4.86
C THR A 15 2.02 6.01 -4.76
N LEU A 16 2.48 6.63 -5.86
CA LEU A 16 3.72 7.40 -5.87
C LEU A 16 3.66 8.58 -4.88
N MET A 17 2.52 9.26 -4.76
CA MET A 17 2.35 10.36 -3.81
C MET A 17 2.51 9.88 -2.36
N TYR A 18 1.90 8.75 -1.99
CA TYR A 18 2.05 8.18 -0.65
C TYR A 18 3.51 7.83 -0.33
N TYR A 19 4.19 7.13 -1.25
CA TYR A 19 5.59 6.75 -1.04
C TYR A 19 6.49 7.97 -0.83
N LYS A 20 6.34 9.01 -1.68
CA LYS A 20 7.13 10.25 -1.57
C LYS A 20 6.86 10.98 -0.25
N GLU A 21 5.60 11.08 0.16
CA GLU A 21 5.22 11.80 1.37
C GLU A 21 5.72 11.09 2.63
N LEU A 22 5.60 9.75 2.71
CA LEU A 22 6.10 8.96 3.82
C LEU A 22 7.61 9.16 4.02
N ASN A 23 8.37 9.06 2.93
CA ASN A 23 9.82 9.27 2.96
C ASN A 23 10.16 10.69 3.40
N SER A 24 9.59 11.70 2.73
CA SER A 24 9.90 13.11 3.00
C SER A 24 9.57 13.52 4.44
N ARG A 25 8.45 13.02 5.00
CA ARG A 25 8.07 13.32 6.39
C ARG A 25 9.02 12.72 7.40
N ILE A 26 9.40 11.45 7.22
CA ILE A 26 10.27 10.77 8.18
C ILE A 26 11.70 11.30 8.10
N ASP A 27 12.18 11.60 6.89
CA ASP A 27 13.46 12.30 6.70
C ASP A 27 13.47 13.63 7.48
N ALA A 28 12.44 14.46 7.30
CA ALA A 28 12.31 15.73 8.01
C ALA A 28 12.19 15.56 9.53
N LEU A 29 11.36 14.61 10.00
CA LEU A 29 11.15 14.36 11.44
C LEU A 29 12.40 13.84 12.15
N THR A 30 13.27 13.14 11.42
CA THR A 30 14.51 12.58 11.96
C THR A 30 15.73 13.46 11.69
N GLY A 31 15.54 14.63 11.06
CA GLY A 31 16.64 15.51 10.69
C GLY A 31 17.61 14.89 9.67
N GLY A 32 17.10 14.04 8.78
CA GLY A 32 17.88 13.33 7.77
C GLY A 32 18.57 12.05 8.28
N ALA A 33 18.22 11.57 9.48
CA ALA A 33 18.85 10.38 10.06
C ALA A 33 18.22 9.06 9.60
N ALA A 34 16.97 9.07 9.10
CA ALA A 34 16.28 7.86 8.66
C ALA A 34 15.22 8.11 7.57
N MET A 35 14.90 7.02 6.87
CA MET A 35 13.77 6.87 5.94
C MET A 35 12.94 5.64 6.37
N PRO A 36 11.64 5.54 6.00
CA PRO A 36 10.82 4.38 6.34
C PRO A 36 11.21 3.13 5.56
N ASP A 37 11.15 1.99 6.24
CA ASP A 37 11.00 0.70 5.59
C ASP A 37 9.54 0.57 5.09
N VAL A 38 9.37 0.45 3.77
CA VAL A 38 8.05 0.34 3.14
C VAL A 38 8.01 -0.88 2.21
N ALA A 39 6.99 -1.72 2.37
CA ALA A 39 6.59 -2.72 1.38
C ALA A 39 5.31 -2.26 0.67
N ILE A 40 5.24 -2.44 -0.64
CA ILE A 40 4.08 -2.05 -1.44
C ILE A 40 3.56 -3.26 -2.19
N GLU A 41 2.33 -3.66 -1.90
CA GLU A 41 1.58 -4.60 -2.74
C GLU A 41 0.70 -3.79 -3.70
N SER A 42 1.08 -3.77 -4.97
CA SER A 42 0.33 -3.06 -5.99
C SER A 42 -0.78 -3.95 -6.56
N VAL A 43 -2.02 -3.47 -6.51
CA VAL A 43 -3.15 -4.17 -7.13
C VAL A 43 -3.16 -3.94 -8.64
N ASN A 44 -3.61 -4.94 -9.39
CA ASN A 44 -4.17 -4.69 -10.71
C ASN A 44 -5.45 -3.84 -10.58
N PHE A 45 -5.37 -2.55 -10.93
CA PHE A 45 -6.48 -1.61 -10.85
C PHE A 45 -7.70 -2.08 -11.66
N ARG A 46 -7.50 -2.58 -12.88
CA ARG A 46 -8.59 -3.03 -13.75
C ARG A 46 -9.37 -4.19 -13.11
N LYS A 47 -8.68 -5.10 -12.43
CA LYS A 47 -9.32 -6.20 -11.69
C LYS A 47 -10.16 -5.66 -10.53
N ALA A 48 -9.58 -4.82 -9.68
CA ALA A 48 -10.27 -4.21 -8.54
C ALA A 48 -11.50 -3.39 -9.00
N TRP A 49 -11.32 -2.57 -10.03
CA TRP A 49 -12.39 -1.75 -10.62
C TRP A 49 -13.53 -2.61 -11.17
N SER A 50 -13.22 -3.74 -11.83
CA SER A 50 -14.26 -4.64 -12.34
C SER A 50 -15.15 -5.23 -11.24
N PHE A 51 -14.63 -5.44 -10.03
CA PHE A 51 -15.44 -5.87 -8.89
C PHE A 51 -16.36 -4.75 -8.41
N VAL A 52 -15.86 -3.51 -8.37
CA VAL A 52 -16.66 -2.33 -8.01
C VAL A 52 -17.80 -2.13 -9.00
N GLU A 53 -17.51 -2.15 -10.31
CA GLU A 53 -18.51 -1.95 -11.36
C GLU A 53 -19.63 -3.00 -11.33
N ARG A 54 -19.32 -4.24 -10.94
CA ARG A 54 -20.28 -5.34 -10.84
C ARG A 54 -20.94 -5.47 -9.45
N GLY A 55 -20.59 -4.62 -8.49
CA GLY A 55 -21.07 -4.72 -7.11
C GLY A 55 -20.58 -5.98 -6.36
N GLU A 56 -19.48 -6.60 -6.83
CA GLU A 56 -18.90 -7.82 -6.27
C GLU A 56 -17.95 -7.50 -5.10
N TYR A 57 -18.46 -6.84 -4.05
CA TYR A 57 -17.64 -6.33 -2.95
C TYR A 57 -16.97 -7.42 -2.12
N ASP A 58 -17.57 -8.61 -2.02
CA ASP A 58 -16.94 -9.76 -1.34
C ASP A 58 -15.65 -10.17 -2.06
N LYS A 59 -15.69 -10.26 -3.39
CA LYS A 59 -14.50 -10.58 -4.21
C LYS A 59 -13.44 -9.48 -4.14
N LEU A 60 -13.86 -8.22 -4.05
CA LEU A 60 -12.93 -7.11 -3.84
C LEU A 60 -12.26 -7.22 -2.47
N THR A 61 -13.02 -7.51 -1.43
CA THR A 61 -12.52 -7.70 -0.07
C THR A 61 -11.50 -8.83 -0.02
N ASP A 62 -11.82 -10.00 -0.58
CA ASP A 62 -10.90 -11.14 -0.62
C ASP A 62 -9.60 -10.79 -1.36
N TYR A 63 -9.71 -10.09 -2.49
CA TYR A 63 -8.56 -9.69 -3.29
C TYR A 63 -7.66 -8.67 -2.57
N LEU A 64 -8.23 -7.72 -1.84
CA LEU A 64 -7.45 -6.77 -1.05
C LEU A 64 -6.87 -7.43 0.20
N ALA A 65 -7.60 -8.34 0.84
CA ALA A 65 -7.13 -9.10 2.00
C ALA A 65 -5.91 -9.96 1.64
N GLU A 66 -5.89 -10.58 0.46
CA GLU A 66 -4.71 -11.30 -0.06
C GLU A 66 -3.46 -10.39 -0.07
N LYS A 67 -3.62 -9.13 -0.50
CA LYS A 67 -2.52 -8.15 -0.50
C LYS A 67 -2.05 -7.77 0.90
N VAL A 68 -2.98 -7.60 1.82
CA VAL A 68 -2.65 -7.33 3.22
C VAL A 68 -1.91 -8.51 3.84
N GLU A 69 -2.32 -9.74 3.58
CA GLU A 69 -1.63 -10.93 4.09
C GLU A 69 -0.23 -11.09 3.50
N CYS A 70 -0.02 -10.79 2.21
CA CYS A 70 1.32 -10.72 1.62
C CYS A 70 2.21 -9.68 2.32
N LEU A 71 1.68 -8.50 2.63
CA LEU A 71 2.43 -7.46 3.35
C LEU A 71 2.80 -7.91 4.77
N LYS A 72 1.84 -8.49 5.51
CA LYS A 72 2.08 -9.04 6.85
C LYS A 72 3.13 -10.15 6.82
N ALA A 73 3.03 -11.09 5.88
CA ALA A 73 4.03 -12.15 5.69
C ALA A 73 5.40 -11.58 5.31
N GLY A 74 5.44 -10.45 4.59
CA GLY A 74 6.64 -9.68 4.30
C GLY A 74 7.18 -8.85 5.47
N GLY A 75 6.60 -8.97 6.66
CA GLY A 75 7.03 -8.29 7.89
C GLY A 75 6.54 -6.86 8.03
N ALA A 76 5.52 -6.42 7.27
CA ALA A 76 4.86 -5.17 7.57
C ALA A 76 4.11 -5.28 8.92
N GLU A 77 4.22 -4.24 9.73
CA GLU A 77 3.67 -4.18 11.10
C GLU A 77 2.56 -3.13 11.23
N ILE A 78 2.47 -2.21 10.25
CA ILE A 78 1.46 -1.16 10.13
C ILE A 78 0.93 -1.14 8.71
#